data_AF-A0A6H0ZSV5-F1
#
_entry.id   AF-A0A6H0ZSV5-F1
#
_cell.length_a   1.000
_cell.length_b   1.000
_cell.length_c   1.000
_cell.angle_alpha   90.00
_cell.angle_beta   90.00
_cell.angle_gamma   90.00
#
_symmetry.space_group_name_H-M   'P 1'
#
loop_
_entity.id
_entity.type
_entity.pdbx_description
1 polymer ?
#
loop_
_entity_poly.entity_id
_entity_poly.type
_entity_poly.pdbx_seq_one_letter_code
_entity_poly.pdbx_strand_id
1 'polypeptide(L)'
;MQNVIVGSLLFLCSLPVVGGGMRIASDLRSQSQPPVILDVNEEPLWTTQVKRVDPNEQAYERLPADVDDALLASNDVPRSKPSIEDSGLPLGKATGIDVAEHKSDEWCSRKYRSYVKADKSYQPFSGGPRRRCVPPIDLVETEKRPQIASLNDDHVAWCMSRYRSYQPEDNSYQPFSGPRRKCQSRLETPDQRYRTTLLAQQVPN
;
A
#
# COMPACT_ATOMS: atom_id res chain seq x y z
N MET A 1 24.07 38.76 -70.59
CA MET A 1 23.50 39.74 -69.63
C MET A 1 22.45 39.12 -68.72
N GLN A 2 21.59 38.22 -69.23
CA GLN A 2 20.56 37.49 -68.46
C GLN A 2 21.09 36.82 -67.17
N ASN A 3 22.22 36.11 -67.26
CA ASN A 3 22.74 35.33 -66.14
C ASN A 3 23.27 36.22 -64.98
N VAL A 4 23.70 37.44 -65.29
CA VAL A 4 24.18 38.41 -64.27
C VAL A 4 22.98 38.99 -63.51
N ILE A 5 21.86 39.24 -64.20
CA ILE A 5 20.63 39.75 -63.59
C ILE A 5 19.98 38.69 -62.71
N VAL A 6 19.91 37.43 -63.17
CA VAL A 6 19.38 36.30 -62.38
C VAL A 6 20.26 36.02 -61.17
N GLY A 7 21.59 36.10 -61.31
CA GLY A 7 22.53 35.96 -60.20
C GLY A 7 22.30 37.03 -59.12
N SER A 8 22.22 38.31 -59.50
CA SER A 8 21.98 39.40 -58.54
C SER A 8 20.63 39.30 -57.83
N LEU A 9 19.57 38.86 -58.52
CA LEU A 9 18.26 38.63 -57.92
C LEU A 9 18.26 37.50 -56.89
N LEU A 10 18.97 36.39 -57.17
CA LEU A 10 19.09 35.28 -56.22
C LEU A 10 19.93 35.65 -54.99
N PHE A 11 20.97 36.47 -55.16
CA PHE A 11 21.74 37.01 -54.03
C PHE A 11 20.89 37.97 -53.18
N LEU A 12 20.11 38.86 -53.79
CA LEU A 12 19.20 39.75 -53.06
C LEU A 12 18.12 39.01 -52.27
N CYS A 13 17.54 37.93 -52.82
CA CYS A 13 16.52 37.14 -52.12
C CYS A 13 17.07 36.25 -51.00
N SER A 14 18.34 35.83 -51.06
CA SER A 14 18.93 34.93 -50.05
C SER A 14 19.44 35.67 -48.81
N LEU A 15 19.84 36.95 -48.93
CA LEU A 15 20.29 37.78 -47.82
C LEU A 15 19.28 37.93 -46.65
N PRO A 16 17.98 38.24 -46.87
CA PRO A 16 17.03 38.36 -45.77
C PRO A 16 16.70 37.01 -45.11
N VAL A 17 16.75 35.90 -45.85
CA VAL A 17 16.48 34.55 -45.32
C VAL A 17 17.60 34.10 -44.38
N VAL A 18 18.86 34.31 -44.78
CA VAL A 18 20.03 33.95 -43.95
C VAL A 18 20.16 34.90 -42.74
N GLY A 19 19.92 36.20 -42.94
CA GLY A 19 19.92 37.18 -41.84
C GLY A 19 18.81 36.95 -40.82
N GLY A 20 17.61 36.57 -41.26
CA GLY A 20 16.49 36.23 -40.39
C GLY A 20 16.72 34.97 -39.55
N GLY A 21 17.35 33.94 -40.13
CA GLY A 21 17.63 32.68 -39.43
C GLY A 21 18.60 32.82 -38.26
N MET A 22 19.61 33.69 -38.36
CA MET A 22 20.61 33.91 -37.30
C MET A 22 20.04 34.60 -36.05
N ARG A 23 19.01 35.45 -36.20
CA ARG A 23 18.38 36.15 -35.06
C ARG A 23 17.54 35.20 -34.21
N ILE A 24 16.78 34.31 -34.84
CA ILE A 24 15.92 33.34 -34.13
C ILE A 24 16.78 32.31 -33.37
N ALA A 25 17.93 31.92 -33.91
CA ALA A 25 18.84 30.99 -33.22
C ALA A 25 19.50 31.60 -31.96
N SER A 26 19.59 32.93 -31.88
CA SER A 26 20.20 33.61 -30.72
C SER A 26 19.22 33.72 -29.55
N ASP A 27 17.93 33.91 -29.82
CA ASP A 27 16.90 34.02 -28.77
C ASP A 27 16.56 32.66 -28.13
N LEU A 28 16.86 31.54 -28.80
CA LEU A 28 16.70 30.19 -28.25
C LEU A 28 17.89 29.74 -27.38
N ARG A 29 18.97 30.52 -27.32
CA ARG A 29 20.09 30.25 -26.41
C ARG A 29 19.69 30.71 -25.01
N SER A 30 18.79 29.95 -24.37
CA SER A 30 18.62 29.99 -22.92
C SER A 30 19.97 29.63 -22.32
N GLN A 31 20.72 30.64 -21.90
CA GLN A 31 21.95 30.46 -21.18
C GLN A 31 21.58 30.00 -19.78
N SER A 32 21.33 28.69 -19.66
CA SER A 32 21.22 28.03 -18.36
C SER A 32 22.50 28.33 -17.60
N GLN A 33 22.41 29.19 -16.59
CA GLN A 33 23.50 29.42 -15.67
C GLN A 33 23.92 28.04 -15.15
N PRO A 34 25.22 27.67 -15.23
CA PRO A 34 25.66 26.41 -14.63
C PRO A 34 25.21 26.44 -13.17
N PRO A 35 24.67 25.32 -12.64
CA PRO A 35 24.32 25.28 -11.24
C PRO A 35 25.55 25.71 -10.45
N VAL A 36 25.38 26.65 -9.53
CA VAL A 36 26.43 26.98 -8.57
C VAL A 36 26.64 25.70 -7.76
N ILE A 37 27.64 24.92 -8.14
CA ILE A 37 28.04 23.74 -7.39
C ILE A 37 28.67 24.30 -6.12
N LEU A 38 27.89 24.26 -5.04
CA LEU A 38 28.36 24.58 -3.71
C LEU A 38 29.56 23.68 -3.42
N ASP A 39 30.73 24.28 -3.18
CA ASP A 39 31.90 23.51 -2.75
C ASP A 39 31.61 22.97 -1.35
N VAL A 40 31.34 21.66 -1.32
CA VAL A 40 30.93 20.89 -0.14
C VAL A 40 32.01 20.89 0.95
N ASN A 41 33.24 21.26 0.60
CA ASN A 41 34.40 21.19 1.49
C ASN A 41 34.80 22.54 2.09
N GLU A 42 34.36 23.68 1.54
CA GLU A 42 34.80 25.01 2.00
C GLU A 42 33.80 25.72 2.91
N GLU A 43 32.51 25.43 2.83
CA GLU A 43 31.48 26.07 3.66
C GLU A 43 30.55 25.05 4.33
N PRO A 44 30.13 25.28 5.59
CA PRO A 44 29.16 24.40 6.22
C PRO A 44 27.85 24.44 5.42
N LEU A 45 27.47 23.30 4.84
CA LEU A 45 26.24 23.08 4.06
C LEU A 45 24.94 23.43 4.82
N TRP A 46 25.05 23.72 6.11
CA TRP A 46 23.97 24.13 6.98
C TRP A 46 24.46 25.27 7.87
N THR A 47 23.57 26.22 8.14
CA THR A 47 23.87 27.34 9.02
C THR A 47 24.13 26.81 10.43
N THR A 48 25.33 27.00 10.96
CA THR A 48 25.68 26.65 12.35
C THR A 48 24.92 27.47 13.39
N GLN A 49 24.32 28.58 12.96
CA GLN A 49 23.51 29.48 13.78
C GLN A 49 22.03 29.39 13.41
N VAL A 50 21.17 29.24 14.42
CA VAL A 50 19.72 29.19 14.23
C VAL A 50 19.19 30.57 13.82
N LYS A 51 18.72 30.70 12.57
CA LYS A 51 18.02 31.89 12.09
C LYS A 51 16.51 31.62 12.11
N ARG A 52 15.75 32.42 12.86
CA ARG A 52 14.28 32.34 12.82
C ARG A 52 13.78 32.94 11.51
N VAL A 53 12.92 32.20 10.82
CA VAL A 53 12.26 32.63 9.58
C VAL A 53 10.89 33.17 9.98
N ASP A 54 10.56 34.40 9.56
CA ASP A 54 9.21 34.95 9.70
C ASP A 54 8.34 34.45 8.54
N PRO A 55 7.27 33.67 8.80
CA PRO A 55 6.37 33.17 7.76
C PRO A 55 5.69 34.27 6.94
N ASN A 56 5.51 35.47 7.49
CA ASN A 56 4.78 36.57 6.85
C ASN A 56 5.64 37.35 5.84
N GLU A 57 6.97 37.26 5.97
CA GLU A 57 7.93 37.86 5.03
C GLU A 57 8.30 36.89 3.89
N GLN A 58 7.79 35.66 3.91
CA GLN A 58 8.06 34.69 2.86
C GLN A 58 7.18 34.98 1.63
N ALA A 59 7.82 35.45 0.55
CA ALA A 59 7.20 35.55 -0.76
C ALA A 59 7.01 34.15 -1.35
N TYR A 60 5.96 33.45 -0.95
CA TYR A 60 5.61 32.14 -1.51
C TYR A 60 5.10 32.32 -2.94
N GLU A 61 5.99 32.20 -3.92
CA GLU A 61 5.62 32.05 -5.31
C GLU A 61 5.41 30.57 -5.63
N ARG A 62 4.26 30.23 -6.24
CA ARG A 62 4.03 28.87 -6.72
C ARG A 62 4.85 28.65 -7.97
N LEU A 63 5.83 27.78 -7.88
CA LEU A 63 6.54 27.30 -9.06
C LEU A 63 5.56 26.54 -9.96
N PRO A 64 5.65 26.71 -11.29
CA PRO A 64 4.87 25.91 -12.24
C PRO A 64 5.18 24.43 -12.02
N ALA A 65 4.19 23.58 -12.28
CA ALA A 65 4.43 22.15 -12.30
C ALA A 65 5.33 21.85 -13.51
N ASP A 66 6.58 21.43 -13.27
CA ASP A 66 7.39 20.74 -14.28
C ASP A 66 6.74 19.38 -14.52
N VAL A 67 5.77 19.35 -15.42
CA VAL A 67 5.25 18.12 -15.99
C VAL A 67 6.18 17.72 -17.11
N ASP A 68 7.21 16.94 -16.78
CA ASP A 68 7.95 16.18 -17.78
C ASP A 68 7.01 15.11 -18.34
N ASP A 69 6.25 15.45 -19.39
CA ASP A 69 5.35 14.55 -20.11
C ASP A 69 6.06 13.27 -20.60
N ALA A 70 7.39 13.29 -20.68
CA ALA A 70 8.23 12.14 -21.01
C ALA A 70 8.23 11.03 -19.92
N LEU A 71 7.98 11.35 -18.64
CA LEU A 71 7.93 10.35 -17.56
C LEU A 71 6.55 9.70 -17.39
N LEU A 72 5.51 10.29 -17.97
CA LEU A 72 4.15 9.72 -17.96
C LEU A 72 3.94 8.64 -19.04
N ALA A 73 4.83 8.56 -20.03
CA ALA A 73 4.71 7.60 -21.14
C ALA A 73 5.41 6.23 -20.92
N SER A 74 6.13 6.02 -19.81
CA SER A 74 6.92 4.80 -19.60
C SER A 74 6.31 3.75 -18.66
N ASN A 75 5.04 3.89 -18.24
CA ASN A 75 4.40 2.93 -17.33
C ASN A 75 3.42 1.95 -18.01
N ASP A 76 3.30 1.97 -19.33
CA ASP A 76 2.54 0.94 -20.06
C ASP A 76 3.38 -0.33 -20.28
N VAL A 77 3.72 -1.01 -19.17
CA VAL A 77 4.13 -2.42 -19.24
C VAL A 77 2.86 -3.25 -19.24
N PRO A 78 2.58 -4.05 -20.30
CA PRO A 78 1.48 -4.99 -20.28
C PRO A 78 1.68 -5.96 -19.12
N ARG A 79 0.76 -5.95 -18.17
CA ARG A 79 0.73 -6.87 -17.04
C ARG A 79 0.46 -8.29 -17.55
N SER A 80 1.50 -9.00 -17.99
CA SER A 80 1.42 -10.45 -18.14
C SER A 80 1.18 -11.03 -16.75
N LYS A 81 0.02 -11.67 -16.56
CA LYS A 81 -0.30 -12.45 -15.36
C LYS A 81 0.83 -13.46 -15.15
N PRO A 82 1.56 -13.43 -14.02
CA PRO A 82 2.41 -14.55 -13.69
C PRO A 82 1.48 -15.74 -13.44
N SER A 83 1.55 -16.75 -14.30
CA SER A 83 1.08 -18.09 -13.96
C SER A 83 2.00 -18.57 -12.85
N ILE A 84 1.51 -18.50 -11.62
CA ILE A 84 2.18 -19.15 -10.49
C ILE A 84 1.91 -20.63 -10.68
N GLU A 85 2.91 -21.35 -11.20
CA GLU A 85 2.95 -22.79 -11.07
C GLU A 85 3.03 -23.13 -9.58
N ASP A 86 2.06 -23.94 -9.17
CA ASP A 86 1.89 -24.53 -7.87
C ASP A 86 3.12 -25.38 -7.51
N SER A 87 4.15 -24.71 -6.98
CA SER A 87 5.21 -25.38 -6.24
C SER A 87 4.67 -25.60 -4.83
N GLY A 88 4.01 -26.74 -4.65
CA GLY A 88 3.47 -27.20 -3.39
C GLY A 88 4.49 -27.09 -2.25
N LEU A 89 4.34 -26.06 -1.43
CA LEU A 89 4.75 -26.08 -0.04
C LEU A 89 3.49 -26.20 0.80
N PRO A 90 3.45 -27.08 1.83
CA PRO A 90 2.27 -27.23 2.65
C PRO A 90 2.01 -25.92 3.39
N LEU A 91 1.00 -25.17 2.92
CA LEU A 91 0.51 -23.97 3.58
C LEU A 91 -0.14 -24.41 4.89
N GLY A 92 0.69 -24.47 5.93
CA GLY A 92 0.29 -24.68 7.30
C GLY A 92 -0.78 -23.66 7.65
N LYS A 93 -1.88 -24.15 8.21
CA LYS A 93 -2.96 -23.37 8.79
C LYS A 93 -2.35 -22.42 9.81
N ALA A 94 -2.17 -21.14 9.46
CA ALA A 94 -1.69 -20.14 10.41
C ALA A 94 -2.68 -20.08 11.57
N THR A 95 -2.25 -20.57 12.73
CA THR A 95 -3.09 -20.57 13.93
C THR A 95 -3.20 -19.13 14.43
N GLY A 96 -4.28 -18.79 15.15
CA GLY A 96 -4.46 -17.43 15.69
C GLY A 96 -3.29 -16.97 16.58
N ILE A 97 -2.51 -17.91 17.10
CA ILE A 97 -1.29 -17.70 17.89
C ILE A 97 -0.18 -17.10 17.00
N ASP A 98 -0.01 -17.62 15.78
CA ASP A 98 1.03 -17.17 14.83
C ASP A 98 0.76 -15.74 14.33
N VAL A 99 -0.52 -15.37 14.18
CA VAL A 99 -0.95 -14.04 13.75
C VAL A 99 -0.73 -13.00 14.86
N ALA A 100 -1.10 -13.33 16.10
CA ALA A 100 -0.89 -12.46 17.25
C ALA A 100 0.61 -12.25 17.53
N GLU A 101 1.40 -13.31 17.39
CA GLU A 101 2.87 -13.24 17.50
C GLU A 101 3.47 -12.34 16.41
N HIS A 102 3.07 -12.49 15.15
CA HIS A 102 3.53 -11.63 14.06
C HIS A 102 3.26 -10.14 14.34
N LYS A 103 2.06 -9.80 14.81
CA LYS A 103 1.69 -8.42 15.15
C LYS A 103 2.53 -7.86 16.31
N SER A 104 2.81 -8.69 17.31
CA SER A 104 3.68 -8.29 18.42
C SER A 104 5.10 -7.96 17.96
N ASP A 105 5.66 -8.79 17.08
CA ASP A 105 7.01 -8.60 16.54
C ASP A 105 7.11 -7.37 15.63
N GLU A 106 6.10 -7.16 14.80
CA GLU A 106 6.02 -6.00 13.93
C GLU A 106 5.94 -4.69 14.72
N TRP A 107 5.15 -4.66 15.80
CA TRP A 107 5.10 -3.49 16.67
C TRP A 107 6.44 -3.24 17.39
N CYS A 108 7.04 -4.29 17.94
CA CYS A 108 8.30 -4.19 18.70
C CYS A 108 9.47 -3.75 17.82
N SER A 109 9.57 -4.28 16.59
CA SER A 109 10.59 -3.89 15.62
C SER A 109 10.46 -2.45 15.15
N ARG A 110 9.23 -1.94 15.03
CA ARG A 110 8.98 -0.55 14.66
C ARG A 110 9.24 0.43 15.81
N LYS A 111 8.98 0.03 17.06
CA LYS A 111 9.23 0.88 18.24
C LYS A 111 10.70 0.92 18.64
N TYR A 112 11.40 -0.21 18.57
CA TYR A 112 12.79 -0.32 19.00
C TYR A 112 13.68 -0.76 17.84
N ARG A 113 14.53 0.14 17.35
CA ARG A 113 15.48 -0.14 16.26
C ARG A 113 16.43 -1.31 16.55
N SER A 114 16.72 -1.56 17.83
CA SER A 114 17.59 -2.63 18.31
C SER A 114 16.85 -3.93 18.67
N TYR A 115 15.58 -4.05 18.29
CA TYR A 115 14.76 -5.22 18.55
C TYR A 115 15.28 -6.45 17.78
N VAL A 116 15.35 -7.58 18.47
CA VAL A 116 15.69 -8.88 17.89
C VAL A 116 14.49 -9.80 18.06
N LYS A 117 13.98 -10.31 16.93
CA LYS A 117 12.78 -11.15 16.87
C LYS A 117 12.94 -12.48 17.62
N ALA A 118 14.10 -13.14 17.48
CA ALA A 118 14.38 -14.44 18.10
C ALA A 118 14.22 -14.43 19.64
N ASP A 119 14.75 -13.40 20.29
CA ASP A 119 14.75 -13.30 21.76
C ASP A 119 13.65 -12.39 22.32
N LYS A 120 12.82 -11.80 21.44
CA LYS A 120 11.80 -10.79 21.76
C LYS A 120 12.32 -9.67 22.67
N SER A 121 13.56 -9.22 22.43
CA SER A 121 14.29 -8.29 23.29
C SER A 121 14.89 -7.11 22.53
N TYR A 122 15.08 -5.98 23.21
CA TYR A 122 15.68 -4.76 22.67
C TYR A 122 16.78 -4.22 23.59
N GLN A 123 17.70 -3.43 23.01
CA GLN A 123 18.75 -2.73 23.75
C GLN A 123 18.26 -1.34 24.17
N PRO A 124 18.19 -1.00 25.47
CA PRO A 124 17.78 0.32 25.92
C PRO A 124 18.86 1.37 25.65
N PHE A 125 18.45 2.62 25.43
CA PHE A 125 19.37 3.73 25.11
C PHE A 125 20.33 4.06 26.26
N SER A 126 19.96 3.74 27.51
CA SER A 126 20.78 3.98 28.70
C SER A 126 21.98 3.02 28.86
N GLY A 127 22.28 2.18 27.86
CA GLY A 127 23.49 1.34 27.86
C GLY A 127 23.47 0.14 28.81
N GLY A 128 22.28 -0.32 29.22
CA GLY A 128 22.11 -1.47 30.13
C GLY A 128 21.92 -2.82 29.44
N PRO A 129 21.59 -3.89 30.19
CA PRO A 129 21.24 -5.18 29.60
C PRO A 129 19.98 -5.11 28.73
N ARG A 130 19.85 -6.05 27.79
CA ARG A 130 18.68 -6.16 26.91
C ARG A 130 17.40 -6.36 27.73
N ARG A 131 16.32 -5.69 27.32
CA ARG A 131 14.99 -5.79 27.96
C ARG A 131 14.01 -6.49 27.03
N ARG A 132 13.09 -7.28 27.59
CA ARG A 132 12.01 -7.91 26.83
C ARG A 132 11.02 -6.85 26.34
N CYS A 133 10.59 -6.96 25.08
CA CYS A 133 9.53 -6.11 24.55
C CYS A 133 8.16 -6.61 25.02
N VAL A 134 7.32 -5.70 25.50
CA VAL A 134 5.91 -5.99 25.82
C VAL A 134 5.05 -5.09 24.93
N PRO A 135 4.34 -5.65 23.94
CA PRO A 135 3.40 -4.88 23.12
C PRO A 135 2.13 -4.55 23.91
N PRO A 136 1.42 -3.46 23.54
CA PRO A 136 0.08 -3.18 24.02
C PRO A 136 -0.87 -4.38 23.83
N ILE A 137 -1.73 -4.63 24.83
CA ILE A 137 -2.65 -5.79 24.87
C ILE A 137 -3.61 -5.75 23.67
N ASP A 138 -4.13 -4.58 23.34
CA ASP A 138 -5.09 -4.38 22.24
C ASP A 138 -4.55 -4.82 20.86
N LEU A 139 -3.22 -4.83 20.68
CA LEU A 139 -2.59 -5.28 19.44
C LEU A 139 -2.51 -6.80 19.33
N VAL A 140 -2.43 -7.49 20.48
CA VAL A 140 -2.35 -8.95 20.59
C VAL A 140 -3.76 -9.54 20.65
N GLU A 141 -4.74 -8.77 21.13
CA GLU A 141 -6.16 -9.12 21.13
C GLU A 141 -6.81 -8.88 19.76
N THR A 142 -6.17 -9.34 18.69
CA THR A 142 -6.90 -9.46 17.44
C THR A 142 -7.73 -10.72 17.48
N GLU A 143 -9.00 -10.48 17.79
CA GLU A 143 -10.13 -11.30 17.39
C GLU A 143 -9.95 -12.77 17.76
N LYS A 144 -10.36 -13.09 18.99
CA LYS A 144 -11.16 -14.28 19.19
C LYS A 144 -12.47 -14.09 18.41
N ARG A 145 -12.39 -14.05 17.06
CA ARG A 145 -13.54 -14.26 16.20
C ARG A 145 -14.12 -15.56 16.73
N PRO A 146 -15.38 -15.60 17.17
CA PRO A 146 -16.00 -16.87 17.46
C PRO A 146 -15.87 -17.64 16.15
N GLN A 147 -14.90 -18.54 16.09
CA GLN A 147 -14.81 -19.50 15.02
C GLN A 147 -16.04 -20.36 15.25
N ILE A 148 -17.15 -19.96 14.64
CA ILE A 148 -18.26 -20.87 14.39
C ILE A 148 -17.79 -21.76 13.25
N ALA A 149 -16.65 -22.42 13.47
CA ALA A 149 -16.16 -23.49 12.64
C ALA A 149 -17.24 -24.56 12.74
N SER A 150 -17.97 -24.73 11.64
CA SER A 150 -19.05 -25.70 11.46
C SER A 150 -20.47 -25.25 11.83
N LEU A 151 -20.90 -24.03 11.46
CA LEU A 151 -22.32 -23.92 11.10
C LEU A 151 -22.54 -24.70 9.81
N ASN A 152 -23.57 -25.54 9.80
CA ASN A 152 -23.96 -26.28 8.61
C ASN A 152 -24.25 -25.27 7.47
N ASP A 153 -23.75 -25.53 6.27
CA ASP A 153 -23.96 -24.63 5.10
C ASP A 153 -25.46 -24.40 4.87
N ASP A 154 -26.29 -25.41 5.13
CA ASP A 154 -27.75 -25.30 5.06
C ASP A 154 -28.35 -24.32 6.09
N HIS A 155 -27.78 -24.25 7.29
CA HIS A 155 -28.19 -23.28 8.31
C HIS A 155 -27.87 -21.85 7.84
N VAL A 156 -26.67 -21.65 7.32
CA VAL A 156 -26.21 -20.35 6.80
C VAL A 156 -27.10 -19.90 5.64
N ALA A 157 -27.34 -20.78 4.66
CA ALA A 157 -28.21 -20.51 3.52
C ALA A 157 -29.64 -20.14 3.95
N TRP A 158 -30.21 -20.88 4.92
CA TRP A 158 -31.52 -20.56 5.46
C TRP A 158 -31.54 -19.19 6.14
N CYS A 159 -30.56 -18.89 6.99
CA CYS A 159 -30.48 -17.61 7.69
C CYS A 159 -30.30 -16.42 6.74
N MET A 160 -29.47 -16.56 5.70
CA MET A 160 -29.30 -15.54 4.65
C MET A 160 -30.61 -15.30 3.88
N SER A 161 -31.38 -16.34 3.59
CA SER A 161 -32.68 -16.21 2.92
C SER A 161 -33.73 -15.53 3.81
N ARG A 162 -33.66 -15.76 5.12
CA ARG A 162 -34.66 -15.30 6.09
C ARG A 162 -34.42 -13.85 6.55
N TYR A 163 -33.15 -13.46 6.72
CA TYR A 163 -32.76 -12.17 7.27
C TYR A 163 -31.76 -11.46 6.35
N ARG A 164 -32.17 -10.31 5.80
CA ARG A 164 -31.31 -9.52 4.89
C ARG A 164 -30.02 -8.99 5.53
N SER A 165 -30.01 -8.79 6.85
CA SER A 165 -28.89 -8.25 7.62
C SER A 165 -28.01 -9.32 8.27
N TYR A 166 -28.16 -10.56 7.83
CA TYR A 166 -27.43 -11.70 8.37
C TYR A 166 -25.93 -11.63 8.02
N GLN A 167 -25.09 -11.92 9.01
CA GLN A 167 -23.64 -12.02 8.91
C GLN A 167 -23.23 -13.46 9.22
N PRO A 168 -22.70 -14.22 8.24
CA PRO A 168 -22.27 -15.60 8.45
C PRO A 168 -21.05 -15.70 9.37
N GLU A 169 -20.27 -14.64 9.50
CA GLU A 169 -19.03 -14.58 10.28
C GLU A 169 -19.27 -14.83 11.77
N ASP A 170 -20.41 -14.33 12.26
CA ASP A 170 -20.77 -14.39 13.67
C ASP A 170 -22.18 -14.94 13.90
N ASN A 171 -22.85 -15.48 12.87
CA ASN A 171 -24.22 -15.98 12.95
C ASN A 171 -25.21 -14.98 13.54
N SER A 172 -25.06 -13.69 13.23
CA SER A 172 -25.93 -12.64 13.76
C SER A 172 -26.73 -11.95 12.68
N TYR A 173 -27.92 -11.47 13.03
CA TYR A 173 -28.72 -10.59 12.19
C TYR A 173 -29.24 -9.40 13.00
N GLN A 174 -29.54 -8.31 12.30
CA GLN A 174 -30.11 -7.10 12.87
C GLN A 174 -31.64 -7.12 12.71
N PRO A 175 -32.44 -7.26 13.78
CA PRO A 175 -33.89 -7.12 13.73
C PRO A 175 -34.29 -5.66 13.46
N PHE A 176 -35.55 -5.45 13.06
CA PHE A 176 -36.10 -4.11 12.78
C PHE A 176 -36.07 -3.20 14.01
N SER A 177 -36.17 -3.78 15.21
CA SER A 177 -36.01 -3.07 16.47
C SER A 177 -35.09 -3.84 17.42
N GLY A 178 -34.19 -3.12 18.08
CA GLY A 178 -33.29 -3.66 19.11
C GLY A 178 -31.89 -4.03 18.63
N PRO A 179 -31.08 -4.69 19.47
CA PRO A 179 -29.71 -5.10 19.15
C PRO A 179 -29.65 -6.33 18.23
N ARG A 180 -28.47 -6.62 17.68
CA ARG A 180 -28.22 -7.83 16.87
C ARG A 180 -28.54 -9.10 17.68
N ARG A 181 -29.11 -10.11 17.01
CA ARG A 181 -29.48 -11.41 17.60
C ARG A 181 -28.83 -12.55 16.83
N LYS A 182 -28.58 -13.68 17.48
CA LYS A 182 -28.10 -14.89 16.78
C LYS A 182 -29.22 -15.51 15.94
N CYS A 183 -28.92 -15.96 14.73
CA CYS A 183 -29.88 -16.72 13.93
C CYS A 183 -30.03 -18.13 14.51
N GLN A 184 -31.26 -18.62 14.54
CA GLN A 184 -31.58 -19.98 14.94
C GLN A 184 -32.34 -20.64 13.81
N SER A 185 -31.69 -21.53 13.07
CA SER A 185 -32.35 -22.30 12.01
C SER A 185 -32.78 -23.66 12.55
N ARG A 186 -33.78 -24.28 11.91
CA ARG A 186 -34.19 -25.65 12.25
C ARG A 186 -33.12 -26.70 11.90
N LEU A 187 -32.09 -26.30 11.15
CA LEU A 187 -31.01 -27.13 10.62
C LEU A 187 -29.72 -26.99 11.43
N GLU A 188 -29.73 -26.17 12.49
CA GLU A 188 -28.61 -25.98 13.42
C GLU A 188 -28.37 -27.22 14.30
N THR A 189 -29.33 -28.16 14.32
CA THR A 189 -29.18 -29.62 14.37
C THR A 189 -30.55 -30.26 14.55
N PRO A 190 -30.87 -31.27 13.75
CA PRO A 190 -31.40 -32.48 14.37
C PRO A 190 -30.81 -33.70 13.64
N ASP A 191 -29.83 -34.40 14.22
CA ASP A 191 -29.61 -35.81 13.86
C ASP A 191 -28.95 -36.64 14.99
N GLN A 192 -29.60 -36.68 16.14
CA GLN A 192 -29.45 -37.82 17.06
C GLN A 192 -30.63 -38.78 16.99
N ARG A 193 -31.72 -38.40 16.29
CA ARG A 193 -32.93 -39.21 16.17
C ARG A 193 -32.93 -40.17 14.98
N TYR A 194 -32.18 -39.89 13.90
CA TYR A 194 -32.13 -40.80 12.74
C TYR A 194 -30.92 -41.76 12.83
N ARG A 195 -29.90 -41.40 13.62
CA ARG A 195 -28.76 -42.29 13.93
C ARG A 195 -29.15 -43.48 14.82
N THR A 196 -30.12 -43.33 15.73
CA THR A 196 -30.62 -44.43 16.57
C THR A 196 -31.56 -45.38 15.83
N THR A 197 -32.28 -44.92 14.81
CA THR A 197 -33.16 -45.78 14.00
C THR A 197 -32.39 -46.67 13.02
N LEU A 198 -31.23 -46.21 12.51
CA LEU A 198 -30.39 -47.03 11.64
C LEU A 198 -29.53 -48.07 12.40
N LEU A 199 -29.11 -47.77 13.64
CA LEU A 199 -28.37 -48.75 14.47
C LEU A 199 -29.25 -49.85 15.08
N ALA A 200 -30.56 -49.61 15.25
CA ALA A 200 -31.49 -50.62 15.75
C ALA A 200 -31.89 -51.68 14.70
N GLN A 201 -31.55 -51.47 13.44
CA GLN A 201 -31.89 -52.37 12.33
C GLN A 201 -30.77 -53.34 11.96
N GLN A 202 -29.67 -53.32 12.72
CA GLN A 202 -28.43 -54.06 12.45
C GLN A 202 -28.06 -55.00 13.60
N VAL A 203 -29.06 -55.59 14.26
CA VAL A 203 -28.89 -56.78 15.08
C VAL A 203 -29.43 -57.98 14.28
N PRO A 204 -28.57 -58.77 13.62
CA PRO A 204 -28.99 -60.04 13.07
C PRO A 204 -29.27 -61.05 14.21
N ASN A 205 -30.31 -61.87 14.03
CA ASN A 205 -30.51 -63.13 14.74
C ASN A 205 -29.43 -64.13 14.34
#